data_AF-A0A7H8KQ71-F1
#
_entry.id   AF-A0A7H8KQ71-F1
#
_cell.length_a   1.000
_cell.length_b   1.000
_cell.length_c   1.000
_cell.angle_alpha   90.00
_cell.angle_beta   90.00
_cell.angle_gamma   90.00
#
_symmetry.space_group_name_H-M   'P 1'
#
loop_
_entity.id
_entity.type
_entity.pdbx_description
1 polymer ?
#
loop_
_entity_poly.entity_id
_entity_poly.type
_entity_poly.pdbx_seq_one_letter_code
_entity_poly.pdbx_strand_id
1 'polypeptide(L)'
;MPSSRRSKLTSLALATAIAASGAVATTALTVATATIAQAASSVGGQITRSEVLSRANDWYNRNIPYDQTATATDVGGRSYRSDCSGFVSMAWHLGSSENTDSLDVRSLTSRVALTDLQPGDALDNDPGDGYIPSTGHIVLFDHWVNKAAGTFAYIAEANTADDMQKGTGTVGSGTFANYFGLRYNRIVDDAPSGLAPQSGQITSVMINGVGHVFQVTSDGRIRIDDGHYPSGGWDGWKSLDGSLVASLTAAAEGSRVHLFAVMQDGTLRETIGDYSTGSWGGWHTIPGSLVVDMDAVTVAGKIRLYAVLQNGAPRSADLDPVTDTFSTGWYDLTGGNVKQLVGTAVGDTVRLFAVTNDGLLHENDGDYAAGVWSGWNIIDGSQVKKLAAATTTGGAVHLYAVTNDGLLHSTDGNAMGSWNGWASRSGSLVDQLDALGSGQNVYLYAHTTDGLTHSQDVYYSNSTWGGWYNL
;
A
#
# COMPACT_ATOMS: atom_id res chain seq x y z
N MET A 1 -22.06 -22.87 81.22
CA MET A 1 -21.51 -24.21 80.88
C MET A 1 -22.57 -25.25 81.19
N PRO A 2 -22.57 -26.45 80.58
CA PRO A 2 -21.86 -26.90 79.36
C PRO A 2 -22.67 -26.54 78.07
N SER A 3 -22.30 -26.73 76.80
CA SER A 3 -21.48 -27.73 76.06
C SER A 3 -22.17 -29.09 75.81
N SER A 4 -22.05 -29.78 74.66
CA SER A 4 -21.58 -29.42 73.31
C SER A 4 -21.87 -30.57 72.30
N ARG A 5 -21.50 -30.41 71.01
CA ARG A 5 -21.35 -31.44 69.92
C ARG A 5 -22.66 -31.84 69.18
N ARG A 6 -22.74 -31.67 67.84
CA ARG A 6 -22.19 -32.41 66.66
C ARG A 6 -23.06 -33.64 66.27
N SER A 7 -23.23 -34.06 65.00
CA SER A 7 -22.99 -33.45 63.67
C SER A 7 -23.31 -34.47 62.55
N LYS A 8 -23.65 -34.01 61.31
CA LYS A 8 -23.60 -34.78 60.03
C LYS A 8 -24.60 -35.97 59.93
N LEU A 9 -25.10 -36.47 58.77
CA LEU A 9 -25.29 -36.13 57.34
C LEU A 9 -26.60 -36.92 56.90
N THR A 10 -27.20 -36.96 55.70
CA THR A 10 -26.93 -36.45 54.33
C THR A 10 -28.26 -36.40 53.55
N SER A 11 -28.48 -35.45 52.64
CA SER A 11 -29.33 -35.63 51.43
C SER A 11 -29.16 -34.48 50.43
N LEU A 12 -29.47 -34.74 49.16
CA LEU A 12 -29.29 -33.86 48.01
C LEU A 12 -30.65 -33.57 47.36
N ALA A 13 -30.93 -32.32 47.02
CA ALA A 13 -32.05 -31.93 46.16
C ALA A 13 -31.63 -30.73 45.30
N LEU A 14 -31.78 -30.85 43.98
CA LEU A 14 -31.41 -29.81 43.01
C LEU A 14 -32.66 -29.03 42.59
N ALA A 15 -32.64 -27.71 42.76
CA ALA A 15 -33.61 -26.80 42.16
C ALA A 15 -32.90 -25.48 41.78
N THR A 16 -33.24 -24.97 40.60
CA THR A 16 -32.65 -23.78 39.97
C THR A 16 -32.79 -22.51 40.83
N ALA A 17 -31.66 -21.84 41.08
CA ALA A 17 -31.63 -20.49 41.61
C ALA A 17 -31.19 -19.51 40.50
N ILE A 18 -32.01 -18.50 40.20
CA ILE A 18 -31.60 -17.36 39.37
C ILE A 18 -30.74 -16.46 40.27
N ALA A 19 -29.43 -16.53 40.11
CA ALA A 19 -28.45 -15.73 40.84
C ALA A 19 -27.81 -14.69 39.91
N ALA A 20 -28.39 -13.48 39.88
CA ALA A 20 -27.79 -12.34 39.20
C ALA A 20 -26.59 -11.83 40.00
N SER A 21 -25.40 -12.34 39.70
CA SER A 21 -24.19 -12.03 40.47
C SER A 21 -22.91 -12.07 39.63
N GLY A 22 -22.38 -10.88 39.32
CA GLY A 22 -20.95 -10.62 39.21
C GLY A 22 -20.24 -11.02 37.91
N ALA A 23 -19.96 -10.02 37.09
CA ALA A 23 -18.66 -9.90 36.42
C ALA A 23 -18.15 -8.47 36.67
N VAL A 24 -16.99 -8.33 37.32
CA VAL A 24 -16.30 -7.03 37.39
C VAL A 24 -15.74 -6.76 36.00
N ALA A 25 -16.03 -5.59 35.44
CA ALA A 25 -15.44 -5.15 34.19
C ALA A 25 -13.95 -4.86 34.39
N THR A 26 -13.12 -5.90 34.35
CA THR A 26 -11.66 -5.76 34.26
C THR A 26 -11.34 -5.16 32.90
N THR A 27 -11.19 -3.83 32.86
CA THR A 27 -10.57 -3.13 31.72
C THR A 27 -9.13 -3.63 31.59
N ALA A 28 -8.94 -4.70 30.82
CA ALA A 28 -7.64 -5.06 30.32
C ALA A 28 -7.16 -3.89 29.46
N LEU A 29 -6.21 -3.11 29.97
CA LEU A 29 -5.39 -2.28 29.10
C LEU A 29 -4.60 -3.26 28.23
N THR A 30 -5.09 -3.49 27.02
CA THR A 30 -4.24 -3.94 25.92
C THR A 30 -3.19 -2.87 25.71
N VAL A 31 -2.06 -3.03 26.41
CA VAL A 31 -0.81 -2.36 26.04
C VAL A 31 -0.59 -2.74 24.59
N ALA A 32 -0.76 -1.78 23.69
CA ALA A 32 -0.47 -1.97 22.29
C ALA A 32 1.03 -2.23 22.20
N THR A 33 1.41 -3.51 22.11
CA THR A 33 2.75 -3.92 21.72
C THR A 33 2.96 -3.37 20.33
N ALA A 34 3.73 -2.29 20.22
CA ALA A 34 4.09 -1.71 18.93
C ALA A 34 4.67 -2.83 18.08
N THR A 35 3.98 -3.17 17.00
CA THR A 35 4.51 -4.08 15.99
C THR A 35 5.78 -3.45 15.47
N ILE A 36 6.89 -4.19 15.55
CA ILE A 36 8.21 -3.69 15.17
C ILE A 36 8.12 -3.28 13.70
N ALA A 37 8.31 -2.00 13.42
CA ALA A 37 8.03 -1.43 12.10
C ALA A 37 9.06 -1.94 11.09
N GLN A 38 8.73 -3.04 10.41
CA GLN A 38 9.60 -3.63 9.39
C GLN A 38 9.95 -2.59 8.31
N ALA A 39 11.22 -2.56 7.92
CA ALA A 39 11.73 -1.66 6.89
C ALA A 39 10.87 -1.73 5.61
N ALA A 40 10.39 -0.58 5.15
CA ALA A 40 9.56 -0.46 3.96
C ALA A 40 10.41 -0.30 2.68
N SER A 41 11.54 0.37 2.82
CA SER A 41 12.63 0.42 1.83
C SER A 41 13.48 -0.86 1.85
N SER A 42 14.11 -1.17 0.72
CA SER A 42 15.19 -2.16 0.65
C SER A 42 16.53 -1.55 1.04
N VAL A 43 17.49 -2.39 1.49
CA VAL A 43 18.83 -1.94 1.92
C VAL A 43 19.55 -1.21 0.78
N GLY A 44 19.82 0.08 0.98
CA GLY A 44 20.39 0.97 -0.03
C GLY A 44 19.48 1.23 -1.24
N GLY A 45 18.18 0.94 -1.13
CA GLY A 45 17.17 1.17 -2.16
C GLY A 45 16.66 2.61 -2.20
N GLN A 46 15.42 2.79 -2.69
CA GLN A 46 14.68 4.04 -2.48
C GLN A 46 13.99 4.04 -1.11
N ILE A 47 13.94 5.20 -0.46
CA ILE A 47 13.40 5.38 0.90
C ILE A 47 12.63 6.70 0.97
N THR A 48 11.48 6.72 1.65
CA THR A 48 10.66 7.94 1.80
C THR A 48 11.16 8.81 2.95
N ARG A 49 10.88 10.11 2.93
CA ARG A 49 11.26 11.03 4.04
C ARG A 49 10.63 10.62 5.37
N SER A 50 9.36 10.20 5.35
CA SER A 50 8.67 9.64 6.52
C SER A 50 9.32 8.37 7.05
N GLU A 51 9.83 7.46 6.20
CA GLU A 51 10.56 6.29 6.66
C GLU A 51 11.92 6.67 7.27
N VAL A 52 12.67 7.58 6.64
CA VAL A 52 13.95 8.09 7.18
C VAL A 52 13.74 8.65 8.60
N LEU A 53 12.70 9.48 8.79
CA LEU A 53 12.35 9.98 10.12
C LEU A 53 11.82 8.89 11.05
N SER A 54 11.05 7.92 10.58
CA SER A 54 10.54 6.82 11.41
C SER A 54 11.68 5.98 12.00
N ARG A 55 12.66 5.60 11.17
CA ARG A 55 13.88 4.88 11.57
C ARG A 55 14.71 5.68 12.57
N ALA A 56 14.89 6.97 12.30
CA ALA A 56 15.58 7.89 13.20
C ALA A 56 14.87 8.05 14.56
N ASN A 57 13.53 8.05 14.57
CA ASN A 57 12.73 8.12 15.80
C ASN A 57 12.77 6.80 16.58
N ASP A 58 12.77 5.63 15.93
CA ASP A 58 12.98 4.35 16.63
C ASP A 58 14.34 4.29 17.34
N TRP A 59 15.42 4.64 16.64
CA TRP A 59 16.78 4.65 17.21
C TRP A 59 16.91 5.65 18.37
N TYR A 60 16.29 6.83 18.24
CA TYR A 60 16.16 7.80 19.34
C TYR A 60 15.36 7.24 20.53
N ASN A 61 14.19 6.64 20.28
CA ASN A 61 13.31 6.09 21.33
C ASN A 61 13.91 4.88 22.04
N ARG A 62 14.79 4.12 21.38
CA ARG A 62 15.58 3.04 21.99
C ARG A 62 16.81 3.55 22.75
N ASN A 63 17.11 4.85 22.69
CA ASN A 63 18.23 5.53 23.35
C ASN A 63 19.55 4.75 23.17
N ILE A 64 19.95 4.53 21.91
CA ILE A 64 21.24 3.90 21.60
C ILE A 64 22.37 4.77 22.20
N PRO A 65 23.30 4.21 23.01
CA PRO A 65 24.42 4.95 23.56
C PRO A 65 25.53 5.16 22.53
N TYR A 66 26.13 6.35 22.49
CA TYR A 66 27.15 6.71 21.51
C TYR A 66 28.46 5.94 21.75
N ASP A 67 28.90 5.16 20.77
CA ASP A 67 30.18 4.47 20.76
C ASP A 67 30.63 4.22 19.30
N GLN A 68 31.76 4.83 18.92
CA GLN A 68 32.34 4.74 17.56
C GLN A 68 32.82 3.33 17.18
N THR A 69 32.94 2.42 18.15
CA THR A 69 33.45 1.05 17.98
C THR A 69 32.36 -0.02 18.11
N ALA A 70 31.24 0.28 18.76
CA ALA A 70 30.11 -0.63 18.90
C ALA A 70 29.10 -0.50 17.73
N THR A 71 28.08 -1.36 17.74
CA THR A 71 27.01 -1.37 16.75
C THR A 71 25.67 -1.70 17.40
N ALA A 72 24.60 -1.08 16.93
CA ALA A 72 23.22 -1.44 17.26
C ALA A 72 22.48 -1.92 16.00
N THR A 73 21.44 -2.73 16.17
CA THR A 73 20.57 -3.18 15.08
C THR A 73 19.43 -2.21 14.85
N ASP A 74 19.05 -1.99 13.60
CA ASP A 74 17.84 -1.28 13.21
C ASP A 74 16.57 -2.15 13.30
N VAL A 75 15.42 -1.59 12.90
CA VAL A 75 14.12 -2.28 12.88
C VAL A 75 14.04 -3.47 11.91
N GLY A 76 14.96 -3.56 10.94
CA GLY A 76 15.13 -4.70 10.03
C GLY A 76 16.16 -5.73 10.53
N GLY A 77 16.75 -5.53 11.72
CA GLY A 77 17.80 -6.39 12.28
C GLY A 77 19.19 -6.14 11.69
N ARG A 78 19.40 -5.07 10.91
CA ARG A 78 20.69 -4.74 10.31
C ARG A 78 21.55 -3.91 11.26
N SER A 79 22.78 -4.33 11.48
CA SER A 79 23.74 -3.61 12.34
C SER A 79 24.35 -2.39 11.66
N TYR A 80 24.34 -1.26 12.36
CA TYR A 80 25.09 -0.03 12.04
C TYR A 80 25.89 0.41 13.27
N ARG A 81 26.92 1.26 13.08
CA ARG A 81 27.64 1.89 14.21
C ARG A 81 26.69 2.70 15.08
N SER A 82 26.89 2.68 16.39
CA SER A 82 26.32 3.61 17.39
C SER A 82 27.01 5.00 17.28
N ASP A 83 27.00 5.48 16.04
CA ASP A 83 27.71 6.56 15.39
C ASP A 83 26.84 7.79 15.07
N CYS A 84 27.33 9.03 15.15
CA CYS A 84 26.66 10.14 14.44
C CYS A 84 26.44 9.83 12.95
N SER A 85 27.43 9.22 12.30
CA SER A 85 27.39 8.79 10.89
C SER A 85 26.75 7.41 10.70
N GLY A 86 26.86 6.54 11.71
CA GLY A 86 26.16 5.24 11.74
C GLY A 86 24.64 5.40 11.84
N PHE A 87 24.16 6.33 12.67
CA PHE A 87 22.78 6.76 12.81
C PHE A 87 22.20 7.28 11.49
N VAL A 88 22.89 8.20 10.80
CA VAL A 88 22.42 8.71 9.49
C VAL A 88 22.45 7.59 8.43
N SER A 89 23.46 6.71 8.45
CA SER A 89 23.51 5.53 7.58
C SER A 89 22.33 4.58 7.81
N MET A 90 21.90 4.40 9.07
CA MET A 90 20.73 3.59 9.44
C MET A 90 19.42 4.27 9.03
N ALA A 91 19.31 5.58 9.24
CA ALA A 91 18.12 6.36 8.87
C ALA A 91 17.90 6.36 7.36
N TRP A 92 18.97 6.39 6.54
CA TRP A 92 18.91 6.22 5.09
C TRP A 92 18.93 4.74 4.63
N HIS A 93 18.85 3.77 5.55
CA HIS A 93 18.86 2.33 5.29
C HIS A 93 20.05 1.86 4.41
N LEU A 94 21.23 2.47 4.55
CA LEU A 94 22.36 2.28 3.64
C LEU A 94 22.90 0.84 3.62
N GLY A 95 23.51 0.46 2.49
CA GLY A 95 24.24 -0.80 2.34
C GLY A 95 25.47 -0.94 3.24
N SER A 96 25.99 0.18 3.75
CA SER A 96 27.17 0.28 4.61
C SER A 96 26.87 1.20 5.80
N SER A 97 27.67 1.10 6.87
CA SER A 97 27.67 2.08 7.96
C SER A 97 28.81 3.07 7.72
N GLU A 98 28.54 4.10 6.92
CA GLU A 98 29.51 5.09 6.43
C GLU A 98 30.08 5.97 7.56
N ASN A 99 31.15 6.72 7.27
CA ASN A 99 31.65 7.81 8.11
C ASN A 99 31.31 9.17 7.47
N THR A 100 31.63 10.28 8.13
CA THR A 100 31.23 11.63 7.69
C THR A 100 31.84 12.00 6.30
N ASP A 101 33.16 11.90 6.12
CA ASP A 101 33.84 11.99 4.81
C ASP A 101 33.19 11.08 3.74
N SER A 102 32.91 9.81 4.06
CA SER A 102 32.34 8.86 3.09
C SER A 102 30.84 9.04 2.82
N LEU A 103 30.13 9.86 3.62
CA LEU A 103 28.77 10.29 3.33
C LEU A 103 28.73 11.41 2.27
N ASP A 104 29.77 12.22 2.12
CA ASP A 104 29.84 13.31 1.11
C ASP A 104 30.29 12.83 -0.30
N VAL A 105 30.25 11.53 -0.59
CA VAL A 105 30.58 11.00 -1.93
C VAL A 105 29.40 11.12 -2.91
N ARG A 106 29.68 11.62 -4.13
CA ARG A 106 28.63 11.97 -5.12
C ARG A 106 27.86 10.79 -5.71
N SER A 107 28.36 9.56 -5.56
CA SER A 107 27.61 8.34 -5.86
C SER A 107 26.50 8.07 -4.83
N LEU A 108 26.67 8.50 -3.59
CA LEU A 108 25.76 8.26 -2.47
C LEU A 108 24.84 9.45 -2.18
N THR A 109 25.39 10.67 -2.15
CA THR A 109 24.67 11.89 -1.78
C THR A 109 24.88 13.03 -2.78
N SER A 110 23.91 13.93 -2.84
CA SER A 110 24.02 15.23 -3.49
C SER A 110 24.12 16.31 -2.42
N ARG A 111 25.07 17.25 -2.56
CA ARG A 111 25.10 18.45 -1.71
C ARG A 111 23.89 19.33 -2.06
N VAL A 112 23.19 19.81 -1.03
CA VAL A 112 22.04 20.73 -1.15
C VAL A 112 22.31 22.04 -0.42
N ALA A 113 21.71 23.14 -0.91
CA ALA A 113 21.77 24.40 -0.20
C ALA A 113 21.06 24.28 1.15
N LEU A 114 21.59 24.92 2.19
CA LEU A 114 21.00 24.85 3.53
C LEU A 114 19.56 25.39 3.59
N THR A 115 19.19 26.32 2.70
CA THR A 115 17.81 26.80 2.54
C THR A 115 16.87 25.75 1.95
N ASP A 116 17.40 24.74 1.28
CA ASP A 116 16.64 23.80 0.45
C ASP A 116 16.55 22.41 1.11
N LEU A 117 17.04 22.30 2.36
CA LEU A 117 16.85 21.17 3.25
C LEU A 117 15.36 20.82 3.42
N GLN A 118 15.11 19.53 3.45
CA GLN A 118 13.81 18.88 3.59
C GLN A 118 13.93 17.72 4.60
N PRO A 119 12.83 17.28 5.23
CA PRO A 119 12.83 16.18 6.21
C PRO A 119 13.63 14.96 5.75
N GLY A 120 14.51 14.43 6.61
CA GLY A 120 15.36 13.29 6.27
C GLY A 120 16.56 13.59 5.37
N ASP A 121 16.82 14.85 4.99
CA ASP A 121 18.17 15.28 4.60
C ASP A 121 19.10 15.28 5.84
N ALA A 122 20.40 15.51 5.65
CA ALA A 122 21.37 15.66 6.73
C ALA A 122 22.15 16.97 6.60
N LEU A 123 22.79 17.40 7.70
CA LEU A 123 23.81 18.43 7.70
C LEU A 123 25.11 17.82 8.21
N ASP A 124 26.18 17.92 7.42
CA ASP A 124 27.53 17.45 7.79
C ASP A 124 28.50 18.64 7.87
N ASN A 125 29.58 18.51 8.64
CA ASN A 125 30.68 19.46 8.70
C ASN A 125 32.00 18.92 8.13
N ASP A 126 32.03 17.66 7.68
CA ASP A 126 33.20 16.94 7.18
C ASP A 126 33.16 16.85 5.64
N PRO A 127 33.92 17.67 4.89
CA PRO A 127 33.93 17.61 3.44
C PRO A 127 34.65 16.34 2.94
N GLY A 128 34.07 15.65 1.97
CA GLY A 128 34.63 14.42 1.37
C GLY A 128 35.90 14.68 0.56
N ASP A 129 37.02 14.92 1.24
CA ASP A 129 38.36 15.16 0.67
C ASP A 129 39.42 14.13 1.11
N GLY A 130 39.04 13.18 1.98
CA GLY A 130 39.88 12.11 2.51
C GLY A 130 40.55 12.41 3.84
N TYR A 131 40.32 13.58 4.46
CA TYR A 131 40.76 13.90 5.81
C TYR A 131 39.59 13.94 6.80
N ILE A 132 39.45 12.88 7.61
CA ILE A 132 38.45 12.82 8.69
C ILE A 132 38.96 13.62 9.91
N PRO A 133 38.33 14.75 10.29
CA PRO A 133 38.71 15.53 11.46
C PRO A 133 38.15 14.90 12.74
N SER A 134 38.85 15.09 13.86
CA SER A 134 38.35 14.67 15.20
C SER A 134 37.14 15.49 15.70
N THR A 135 36.59 16.36 14.87
CA THR A 135 35.37 17.15 15.10
C THR A 135 34.32 16.90 14.01
N GLY A 136 34.51 15.86 13.18
CA GLY A 136 33.54 15.42 12.17
C GLY A 136 32.24 15.01 12.85
N HIS A 137 31.14 15.62 12.43
CA HIS A 137 29.82 15.36 13.02
C HIS A 137 28.72 15.69 12.01
N ILE A 138 27.79 14.74 11.88
CA ILE A 138 26.61 14.84 11.00
C ILE A 138 25.34 14.72 11.84
N VAL A 139 24.32 15.51 11.50
CA VAL A 139 22.98 15.47 12.11
C VAL A 139 21.90 15.25 11.06
N LEU A 140 20.81 14.56 11.42
CA LEU A 140 19.67 14.37 10.54
C LEU A 140 18.69 15.55 10.69
N PHE A 141 18.29 16.15 9.58
CA PHE A 141 17.31 17.23 9.55
C PHE A 141 15.90 16.68 9.78
N ASP A 142 15.24 17.09 10.86
CA ASP A 142 13.87 16.70 11.19
C ASP A 142 12.89 17.59 10.41
N HIS A 143 12.84 18.89 10.73
CA HIS A 143 11.97 19.87 10.05
C HIS A 143 12.44 21.33 10.26
N TRP A 144 11.89 22.25 9.46
CA TRP A 144 12.02 23.69 9.68
C TRP A 144 11.13 24.15 10.84
N VAL A 145 11.72 24.74 11.88
CA VAL A 145 10.99 25.41 12.97
C VAL A 145 10.53 26.80 12.52
N ASN A 146 11.41 27.54 11.83
CA ASN A 146 11.04 28.72 11.05
C ASN A 146 12.01 28.87 9.87
N LYS A 147 11.58 28.43 8.68
CA LYS A 147 12.38 28.48 7.45
C LYS A 147 12.81 29.90 7.07
N ALA A 148 11.99 30.92 7.33
CA ALA A 148 12.34 32.31 7.03
C ALA A 148 13.40 32.90 7.98
N ALA A 149 13.54 32.33 9.19
CA ALA A 149 14.60 32.66 10.14
C ALA A 149 15.80 31.69 10.08
N GLY A 150 15.77 30.69 9.18
CA GLY A 150 16.80 29.66 9.08
C GLY A 150 16.85 28.69 10.28
N THR A 151 15.82 28.64 11.14
CA THR A 151 15.82 27.79 12.33
C THR A 151 15.16 26.44 12.07
N PHE A 152 15.79 25.36 12.54
CA PHE A 152 15.41 23.98 12.26
C PHE A 152 15.53 23.08 13.50
N ALA A 153 14.87 21.92 13.44
CA ALA A 153 15.00 20.83 14.39
C ALA A 153 15.81 19.69 13.78
N TYR A 154 16.55 18.96 14.62
CA TYR A 154 17.38 17.83 14.21
C TYR A 154 17.32 16.68 15.20
N ILE A 155 17.68 15.49 14.72
CA ILE A 155 17.94 14.29 15.51
C ILE A 155 19.41 13.91 15.31
N ALA A 156 20.12 13.51 16.35
CA ALA A 156 21.53 13.11 16.26
C ALA A 156 21.94 12.12 17.34
N GLU A 157 22.76 11.13 16.97
CA GLU A 157 23.61 10.37 17.90
C GLU A 157 24.85 11.24 18.16
N ALA A 158 24.86 11.95 19.28
CA ALA A 158 25.63 13.18 19.45
C ALA A 158 27.09 12.94 19.87
N ASN A 159 27.27 12.39 21.07
CA ASN A 159 28.55 12.15 21.73
C ASN A 159 28.31 11.31 23.01
N THR A 160 29.38 10.85 23.66
CA THR A 160 29.35 9.99 24.86
C THR A 160 28.81 10.62 26.16
N ALA A 161 28.31 11.86 26.13
CA ALA A 161 27.66 12.52 27.26
C ALA A 161 26.17 12.84 27.01
N ASP A 162 25.78 13.05 25.75
CA ASP A 162 24.41 13.39 25.35
C ASP A 162 23.66 12.22 24.66
N ASP A 163 24.37 11.16 24.23
CA ASP A 163 23.86 10.00 23.47
C ASP A 163 22.92 10.42 22.31
N MET A 164 21.73 9.83 22.22
CA MET A 164 20.70 10.20 21.25
C MET A 164 19.93 11.46 21.70
N GLN A 165 20.12 12.57 20.99
CA GLN A 165 19.42 13.82 21.26
C GLN A 165 18.46 14.25 20.14
N LYS A 166 17.50 15.11 20.52
CA LYS A 166 16.80 16.01 19.61
C LYS A 166 17.10 17.45 20.01
N GLY A 167 17.43 18.29 19.04
CA GLY A 167 17.79 19.68 19.28
C GLY A 167 17.22 20.64 18.24
N THR A 168 17.53 21.92 18.42
CA THR A 168 17.24 22.95 17.41
C THR A 168 18.50 23.76 17.11
N GLY A 169 18.57 24.30 15.90
CA GLY A 169 19.71 25.05 15.39
C GLY A 169 19.31 26.13 14.39
N THR A 170 20.29 26.90 13.93
CA THR A 170 20.12 27.94 12.91
C THR A 170 21.18 27.73 11.83
N VAL A 171 20.75 27.46 10.59
CA VAL A 171 21.67 27.09 9.51
C VAL A 171 22.71 28.18 9.23
N GLY A 172 23.96 27.79 8.97
CA GLY A 172 25.06 28.72 8.69
C GLY A 172 25.47 29.62 9.86
N SER A 173 25.12 29.26 11.10
CA SER A 173 25.47 30.05 12.29
C SER A 173 25.62 29.21 13.57
N GLY A 174 26.32 29.75 14.57
CA GLY A 174 26.60 29.04 15.83
C GLY A 174 27.32 27.71 15.57
N THR A 175 26.86 26.63 16.20
CA THR A 175 27.34 25.26 15.97
C THR A 175 27.29 24.86 14.50
N PHE A 176 26.31 25.35 13.74
CA PHE A 176 26.05 24.99 12.34
C PHE A 176 26.68 25.96 11.32
N ALA A 177 27.69 26.74 11.74
CA ALA A 177 28.36 27.72 10.87
C ALA A 177 29.13 27.10 9.70
N ASN A 178 29.79 25.96 9.92
CA ASN A 178 30.62 25.28 8.92
C ASN A 178 29.90 24.10 8.24
N TYR A 179 28.63 23.87 8.55
CA TYR A 179 27.88 22.72 8.06
C TYR A 179 27.35 22.96 6.63
N PHE A 180 27.27 21.90 5.83
CA PHE A 180 26.65 21.87 4.52
C PHE A 180 25.58 20.78 4.43
N GLY A 181 24.60 20.95 3.54
CA GLY A 181 23.49 20.01 3.40
C GLY A 181 23.86 18.80 2.53
N LEU A 182 23.47 17.61 2.97
CA LEU A 182 23.54 16.36 2.21
C LEU A 182 22.15 15.76 2.03
N ARG A 183 21.82 15.35 0.80
CA ARG A 183 20.62 14.59 0.47
C ARG A 183 21.02 13.24 -0.13
N TYR A 184 20.50 12.14 0.42
CA TYR A 184 20.71 10.81 -0.12
C TYR A 184 20.14 10.69 -1.54
N ASN A 185 20.94 10.18 -2.49
CA ASN A 185 20.59 10.14 -3.93
C ASN A 185 19.36 9.27 -4.25
N ARG A 186 18.86 8.45 -3.30
CA ARG A 186 17.66 7.63 -3.47
C ARG A 186 16.53 7.96 -2.48
N ILE A 187 16.65 9.07 -1.72
CA ILE A 187 15.50 9.55 -0.96
C ILE A 187 14.42 10.04 -1.94
N VAL A 188 13.17 9.73 -1.64
CA VAL A 188 12.00 10.27 -2.33
C VAL A 188 11.13 11.03 -1.34
N ASP A 189 10.43 12.04 -1.81
CA ASP A 189 9.43 12.75 -1.01
C ASP A 189 8.29 11.78 -0.61
N ASP A 190 7.49 12.13 0.38
CA ASP A 190 6.33 11.32 0.75
C ASP A 190 5.18 11.48 -0.26
N ALA A 191 4.25 10.52 -0.28
CA ALA A 191 3.00 10.68 -1.03
C ALA A 191 2.25 11.93 -0.52
N PRO A 192 1.52 12.67 -1.37
CA PRO A 192 0.78 13.85 -0.95
C PRO A 192 -0.23 13.51 0.15
N SER A 193 -0.05 14.04 1.37
CA SER A 193 -1.00 13.83 2.45
C SER A 193 -2.29 14.62 2.20
N GLY A 194 -3.44 13.96 2.36
CA GLY A 194 -4.74 14.49 1.92
C GLY A 194 -5.06 14.15 0.47
N LEU A 195 -4.78 12.91 0.03
CA LEU A 195 -5.26 12.40 -1.25
C LEU A 195 -6.80 12.45 -1.28
N ALA A 196 -7.37 13.09 -2.30
CA ALA A 196 -8.80 13.16 -2.47
C ALA A 196 -9.38 11.76 -2.80
N PRO A 197 -10.53 11.37 -2.22
CA PRO A 197 -11.24 10.17 -2.63
C PRO A 197 -11.53 10.15 -4.14
N GLN A 198 -11.19 9.05 -4.79
CA GLN A 198 -11.68 8.69 -6.13
C GLN A 198 -13.16 8.34 -6.03
N SER A 199 -13.99 9.35 -5.77
CA SER A 199 -15.43 9.22 -5.54
C SER A 199 -16.07 8.37 -6.63
N GLY A 200 -16.72 7.29 -6.23
CA GLY A 200 -17.39 6.37 -7.13
C GLY A 200 -16.51 5.27 -7.73
N GLN A 201 -15.21 5.20 -7.44
CA GLN A 201 -14.36 4.07 -7.87
C GLN A 201 -14.94 2.75 -7.32
N ILE A 202 -15.13 1.77 -8.21
CA ILE A 202 -15.68 0.44 -7.90
C ILE A 202 -14.58 -0.61 -8.06
N THR A 203 -14.65 -1.67 -7.26
CA THR A 203 -14.03 -2.98 -7.52
C THR A 203 -14.97 -4.07 -7.01
N SER A 204 -14.79 -5.32 -7.45
CA SER A 204 -15.69 -6.41 -7.08
C SER A 204 -15.04 -7.78 -7.18
N VAL A 205 -15.56 -8.73 -6.40
CA VAL A 205 -15.10 -10.12 -6.38
C VAL A 205 -16.26 -11.10 -6.27
N MET A 206 -16.05 -12.33 -6.73
CA MET A 206 -17.07 -13.38 -6.78
C MET A 206 -16.75 -14.46 -5.74
N ILE A 207 -17.58 -14.62 -4.71
CA ILE A 207 -17.47 -15.70 -3.73
C ILE A 207 -18.77 -16.51 -3.72
N ASN A 208 -18.67 -17.82 -3.95
CA ASN A 208 -19.79 -18.78 -3.90
C ASN A 208 -21.03 -18.42 -4.76
N GLY A 209 -20.86 -17.58 -5.79
CA GLY A 209 -21.95 -17.10 -6.66
C GLY A 209 -22.54 -15.75 -6.25
N VAL A 210 -22.05 -15.12 -5.17
CA VAL A 210 -22.37 -13.74 -4.80
C VAL A 210 -21.29 -12.81 -5.33
N GLY A 211 -21.69 -11.75 -6.02
CA GLY A 211 -20.80 -10.66 -6.43
C GLY A 211 -20.76 -9.59 -5.34
N HIS A 212 -19.61 -9.45 -4.67
CA HIS A 212 -19.37 -8.44 -3.65
C HIS A 212 -18.82 -7.19 -4.32
N VAL A 213 -19.58 -6.09 -4.33
CA VAL A 213 -19.24 -4.83 -5.02
C VAL A 213 -18.87 -3.77 -3.99
N PHE A 214 -17.64 -3.28 -4.05
CA PHE A 214 -17.09 -2.25 -3.16
C PHE A 214 -17.01 -0.92 -3.90
N GLN A 215 -17.36 0.18 -3.24
CA GLN A 215 -17.26 1.52 -3.83
C GLN A 215 -16.77 2.58 -2.85
N VAL A 216 -15.84 3.42 -3.32
CA VAL A 216 -15.37 4.63 -2.63
C VAL A 216 -16.45 5.72 -2.65
N THR A 217 -16.82 6.28 -1.50
CA THR A 217 -17.71 7.45 -1.40
C THR A 217 -16.94 8.76 -1.53
N SER A 218 -17.65 9.89 -1.73
CA SER A 218 -17.03 11.21 -1.88
C SER A 218 -16.32 11.74 -0.62
N ASP A 219 -16.63 11.19 0.56
CA ASP A 219 -15.89 11.40 1.81
C ASP A 219 -14.87 10.28 2.11
N GLY A 220 -14.68 9.35 1.17
CA GLY A 220 -13.69 8.28 1.21
C GLY A 220 -13.99 7.16 2.21
N ARG A 221 -15.25 6.96 2.57
CA ARG A 221 -15.67 5.66 3.13
C ARG A 221 -15.79 4.64 2.01
N ILE A 222 -15.91 3.37 2.40
CA ILE A 222 -16.27 2.28 1.51
C ILE A 222 -17.71 1.89 1.79
N ARG A 223 -18.51 1.73 0.73
CA ARG A 223 -19.79 1.02 0.77
C ARG A 223 -19.71 -0.29 -0.01
N ILE A 224 -20.46 -1.30 0.44
CA ILE A 224 -20.52 -2.65 -0.12
C ILE A 224 -21.96 -2.96 -0.52
N ASP A 225 -22.19 -3.62 -1.64
CA ASP A 225 -23.45 -4.30 -1.96
C ASP A 225 -23.18 -5.72 -2.48
N ASP A 226 -24.09 -6.66 -2.21
CA ASP A 226 -23.91 -8.10 -2.43
C ASP A 226 -24.96 -8.64 -3.42
N GLY A 227 -24.54 -8.84 -4.67
CA GLY A 227 -25.38 -9.29 -5.79
C GLY A 227 -25.54 -10.80 -5.85
N HIS A 228 -26.75 -11.29 -5.62
CA HIS A 228 -27.05 -12.72 -5.44
C HIS A 228 -27.46 -13.41 -6.75
N TYR A 229 -26.52 -13.58 -7.69
CA TYR A 229 -26.80 -14.06 -9.06
C TYR A 229 -27.62 -15.36 -9.19
N PRO A 230 -27.43 -16.42 -8.38
CA PRO A 230 -28.20 -17.66 -8.50
C PRO A 230 -29.68 -17.54 -8.11
N SER A 231 -30.06 -16.57 -7.29
CA SER A 231 -31.44 -16.34 -6.83
C SER A 231 -32.07 -15.06 -7.41
N GLY A 232 -31.25 -14.14 -7.91
CA GLY A 232 -31.59 -12.74 -8.12
C GLY A 232 -31.63 -11.96 -6.80
N GLY A 233 -31.42 -10.65 -6.90
CA GLY A 233 -31.47 -9.71 -5.78
C GLY A 233 -30.13 -9.09 -5.39
N TRP A 234 -30.23 -8.02 -4.61
CA TRP A 234 -29.13 -7.25 -4.01
C TRP A 234 -29.50 -6.97 -2.54
N ASP A 235 -28.51 -6.96 -1.65
CA ASP A 235 -28.70 -6.69 -0.22
C ASP A 235 -29.03 -5.21 0.07
N GLY A 236 -28.49 -4.31 -0.75
CA GLY A 236 -28.50 -2.87 -0.53
C GLY A 236 -27.23 -2.37 0.16
N TRP A 237 -26.72 -1.24 -0.33
CA TRP A 237 -25.49 -0.60 0.14
C TRP A 237 -25.34 -0.48 1.67
N LYS A 238 -24.34 -1.16 2.22
CA LYS A 238 -23.89 -1.09 3.63
C LYS A 238 -22.49 -0.47 3.74
N SER A 239 -22.24 0.36 4.75
CA SER A 239 -20.91 0.95 4.97
C SER A 239 -19.93 -0.06 5.58
N LEU A 240 -18.66 -0.01 5.17
CA LEU A 240 -17.56 -0.71 5.81
C LEU A 240 -16.84 0.23 6.80
N ASP A 241 -16.85 -0.10 8.08
CA ASP A 241 -16.28 0.75 9.13
C ASP A 241 -14.74 0.91 9.03
N GLY A 242 -14.24 2.01 9.61
CA GLY A 242 -12.81 2.33 9.63
C GLY A 242 -12.21 2.80 8.29
N SER A 243 -13.01 2.92 7.23
CA SER A 243 -12.57 3.36 5.91
C SER A 243 -12.37 4.89 5.81
N LEU A 244 -11.18 5.29 5.38
CA LEU A 244 -10.80 6.66 4.96
C LEU A 244 -9.82 6.55 3.77
N VAL A 245 -10.33 6.04 2.66
CA VAL A 245 -9.58 5.68 1.46
C VAL A 245 -9.57 6.81 0.43
N ALA A 246 -8.50 6.83 -0.36
CA ALA A 246 -8.38 7.58 -1.61
C ALA A 246 -8.73 6.69 -2.81
N SER A 247 -8.22 5.46 -2.86
CA SER A 247 -8.56 4.45 -3.88
C SER A 247 -8.45 3.02 -3.32
N LEU A 248 -9.02 2.04 -4.02
CA LEU A 248 -9.04 0.64 -3.63
C LEU A 248 -9.01 -0.36 -4.82
N THR A 249 -8.70 -1.62 -4.54
CA THR A 249 -8.92 -2.81 -5.39
C THR A 249 -9.16 -4.03 -4.48
N ALA A 250 -9.79 -5.09 -4.99
CA ALA A 250 -10.09 -6.30 -4.22
C ALA A 250 -9.72 -7.56 -4.99
N ALA A 251 -9.18 -8.55 -4.26
CA ALA A 251 -9.00 -9.92 -4.74
C ALA A 251 -9.64 -10.91 -3.76
N ALA A 252 -9.98 -12.11 -4.23
CA ALA A 252 -10.60 -13.14 -3.40
C ALA A 252 -9.92 -14.51 -3.55
N GLU A 253 -9.85 -15.25 -2.45
CA GLU A 253 -9.38 -16.63 -2.38
C GLU A 253 -10.24 -17.39 -1.36
N GLY A 254 -10.83 -18.52 -1.78
CA GLY A 254 -11.78 -19.28 -0.95
C GLY A 254 -13.00 -18.46 -0.49
N SER A 255 -13.11 -18.21 0.82
CA SER A 255 -14.16 -17.38 1.44
C SER A 255 -13.69 -15.96 1.81
N ARG A 256 -12.45 -15.60 1.46
CA ARG A 256 -11.79 -14.38 1.91
C ARG A 256 -11.73 -13.35 0.80
N VAL A 257 -12.15 -12.13 1.09
CA VAL A 257 -11.88 -10.93 0.28
C VAL A 257 -10.72 -10.19 0.91
N HIS A 258 -9.66 -9.97 0.15
CA HIS A 258 -8.53 -9.12 0.50
C HIS A 258 -8.75 -7.77 -0.18
N LEU A 259 -8.98 -6.72 0.61
CA LEU A 259 -9.36 -5.39 0.15
C LEU A 259 -8.19 -4.43 0.40
N PHE A 260 -7.52 -4.06 -0.68
CA PHE A 260 -6.35 -3.17 -0.67
C PHE A 260 -6.79 -1.73 -0.94
N ALA A 261 -6.19 -0.77 -0.23
CA ALA A 261 -6.52 0.64 -0.42
C ALA A 261 -5.32 1.56 -0.18
N VAL A 262 -5.18 2.60 -1.01
CA VAL A 262 -4.42 3.79 -0.62
C VAL A 262 -5.35 4.62 0.25
N MET A 263 -4.91 4.92 1.47
CA MET A 263 -5.64 5.77 2.41
C MET A 263 -5.44 7.25 2.07
N GLN A 264 -6.31 8.13 2.58
CA GLN A 264 -6.18 9.59 2.36
C GLN A 264 -4.88 10.19 2.93
N ASP A 265 -4.20 9.49 3.85
CA ASP A 265 -2.88 9.85 4.36
C ASP A 265 -1.70 9.40 3.47
N GLY A 266 -1.98 8.72 2.35
CA GLY A 266 -0.99 8.20 1.40
C GLY A 266 -0.46 6.80 1.73
N THR A 267 -0.87 6.18 2.85
CA THR A 267 -0.44 4.81 3.20
C THR A 267 -1.23 3.74 2.43
N LEU A 268 -0.53 2.73 1.90
CA LEU A 268 -1.17 1.51 1.41
C LEU A 268 -1.56 0.62 2.60
N ARG A 269 -2.80 0.14 2.63
CA ARG A 269 -3.33 -0.73 3.68
C ARG A 269 -4.20 -1.84 3.11
N GLU A 270 -4.37 -2.89 3.90
CA GLU A 270 -5.27 -4.00 3.64
C GLU A 270 -6.21 -4.24 4.82
N THR A 271 -7.46 -4.60 4.51
CA THR A 271 -8.34 -5.33 5.43
C THR A 271 -8.90 -6.56 4.74
N ILE A 272 -9.22 -7.60 5.52
CA ILE A 272 -9.63 -8.91 5.02
C ILE A 272 -11.02 -9.23 5.56
N GLY A 273 -11.98 -9.49 4.67
CA GLY A 273 -13.33 -9.96 5.00
C GLY A 273 -13.43 -11.47 4.80
N ASP A 274 -13.82 -12.23 5.82
CA ASP A 274 -14.12 -13.66 5.67
C ASP A 274 -15.64 -13.89 5.72
N TYR A 275 -16.18 -14.29 4.56
CA TYR A 275 -17.61 -14.57 4.38
C TYR A 275 -18.02 -15.94 4.95
N SER A 276 -17.09 -16.79 5.41
CA SER A 276 -17.43 -18.01 6.17
C SER A 276 -17.82 -17.72 7.62
N THR A 277 -17.24 -16.68 8.22
CA THR A 277 -17.58 -16.17 9.57
C THR A 277 -18.47 -14.94 9.56
N GLY A 278 -18.58 -14.24 8.42
CA GLY A 278 -19.31 -12.97 8.28
C GLY A 278 -18.60 -11.82 8.97
N SER A 279 -17.27 -11.82 9.01
CA SER A 279 -16.47 -10.87 9.78
C SER A 279 -15.42 -10.15 8.92
N TRP A 280 -15.06 -8.93 9.34
CA TRP A 280 -13.99 -8.13 8.74
C TRP A 280 -12.87 -7.89 9.75
N GLY A 281 -11.62 -7.96 9.27
CA GLY A 281 -10.43 -7.64 10.04
C GLY A 281 -10.23 -6.14 10.28
N GLY A 282 -9.21 -5.82 11.07
CA GLY A 282 -8.71 -4.45 11.17
C GLY A 282 -7.81 -4.09 9.99
N TRP A 283 -7.82 -2.81 9.60
CA TRP A 283 -6.87 -2.28 8.62
C TRP A 283 -5.42 -2.39 9.13
N HIS A 284 -4.53 -2.94 8.31
CA HIS A 284 -3.09 -3.00 8.58
C HIS A 284 -2.29 -2.42 7.41
N THR A 285 -1.13 -1.84 7.70
CA THR A 285 -0.32 -1.14 6.69
C THR A 285 0.57 -2.11 5.92
N ILE A 286 0.52 -2.04 4.59
CA ILE A 286 1.46 -2.75 3.71
C ILE A 286 2.69 -1.84 3.53
N PRO A 287 3.91 -2.31 3.85
CA PRO A 287 5.11 -1.49 3.68
C PRO A 287 5.46 -1.22 2.22
N GLY A 288 5.82 0.04 1.93
CA GLY A 288 6.63 0.42 0.78
C GLY A 288 5.89 1.07 -0.39
N SER A 289 6.55 2.08 -0.95
CA SER A 289 6.23 2.77 -2.21
C SER A 289 5.01 3.70 -2.23
N LEU A 290 5.08 4.73 -3.07
CA LEU A 290 4.06 5.76 -3.22
C LEU A 290 3.07 5.36 -4.32
N VAL A 291 2.13 4.46 -3.98
CA VAL A 291 1.14 3.93 -4.93
C VAL A 291 0.13 5.02 -5.32
N VAL A 292 -0.13 5.18 -6.62
CA VAL A 292 -1.13 6.14 -7.16
C VAL A 292 -2.26 5.48 -7.94
N ASP A 293 -2.06 4.26 -8.43
CA ASP A 293 -3.03 3.40 -9.13
C ASP A 293 -2.61 1.95 -8.86
N MET A 294 -3.56 1.02 -8.71
CA MET A 294 -3.27 -0.38 -8.36
C MET A 294 -4.38 -1.32 -8.83
N ASP A 295 -4.04 -2.60 -8.97
CA ASP A 295 -5.01 -3.67 -9.18
C ASP A 295 -4.55 -5.00 -8.56
N ALA A 296 -5.48 -5.87 -8.17
CA ALA A 296 -5.18 -7.10 -7.44
C ALA A 296 -5.78 -8.34 -8.14
N VAL A 297 -4.94 -9.31 -8.50
CA VAL A 297 -5.34 -10.50 -9.26
C VAL A 297 -5.00 -11.77 -8.50
N THR A 298 -5.99 -12.62 -8.23
CA THR A 298 -5.76 -13.99 -7.76
C THR A 298 -5.27 -14.87 -8.92
N VAL A 299 -4.04 -15.36 -8.84
CA VAL A 299 -3.42 -16.22 -9.88
C VAL A 299 -2.33 -17.13 -9.30
N ALA A 300 -2.30 -18.39 -9.74
CA ALA A 300 -1.36 -19.42 -9.28
C ALA A 300 -1.31 -19.59 -7.75
N GLY A 301 -2.49 -19.61 -7.09
CA GLY A 301 -2.62 -19.80 -5.63
C GLY A 301 -2.10 -18.65 -4.76
N LYS A 302 -1.94 -17.46 -5.36
CA LYS A 302 -1.44 -16.23 -4.73
C LYS A 302 -2.34 -15.06 -5.11
N ILE A 303 -2.39 -14.05 -4.26
CA ILE A 303 -2.93 -12.74 -4.64
C ILE A 303 -1.76 -11.87 -5.08
N ARG A 304 -1.82 -11.34 -6.29
CA ARG A 304 -0.78 -10.48 -6.87
C ARG A 304 -1.27 -9.05 -6.86
N LEU A 305 -0.62 -8.18 -6.10
CA LEU A 305 -0.92 -6.76 -6.09
C LEU A 305 0.00 -6.05 -7.06
N TYR A 306 -0.57 -5.46 -8.11
CA TYR A 306 0.13 -4.62 -9.08
C TYR A 306 -0.08 -3.15 -8.73
N ALA A 307 0.97 -2.34 -8.84
CA ALA A 307 0.91 -0.93 -8.46
C ALA A 307 1.68 -0.04 -9.45
N VAL A 308 1.11 1.11 -9.77
CA VAL A 308 1.81 2.25 -10.38
C VAL A 308 2.30 3.15 -9.26
N LEU A 309 3.59 3.47 -9.26
CA LEU A 309 4.16 4.43 -8.31
C LEU A 309 4.03 5.87 -8.84
N GLN A 310 4.13 6.88 -7.98
CA GLN A 310 4.02 8.30 -8.33
C GLN A 310 4.99 8.78 -9.44
N ASN A 311 6.09 8.06 -9.69
CA ASN A 311 7.02 8.31 -10.81
C ASN A 311 6.65 7.58 -12.13
N GLY A 312 5.48 6.93 -12.18
CA GLY A 312 4.99 6.14 -13.32
C GLY A 312 5.67 4.79 -13.49
N ALA A 313 6.39 4.28 -12.50
CA ALA A 313 7.02 2.96 -12.55
C ALA A 313 6.03 1.86 -12.08
N PRO A 314 5.82 0.78 -12.86
CA PRO A 314 4.98 -0.34 -12.45
C PRO A 314 5.75 -1.31 -11.52
N ARG A 315 5.05 -1.88 -10.54
CA ARG A 315 5.58 -2.81 -9.53
C ARG A 315 4.59 -3.94 -9.28
N SER A 316 5.06 -5.05 -8.73
CA SER A 316 4.21 -6.11 -8.17
C SER A 316 4.67 -6.56 -6.78
N ALA A 317 3.74 -7.03 -5.96
CA ALA A 317 4.01 -7.72 -4.70
C ALA A 317 3.13 -8.98 -4.59
N ASP A 318 3.67 -10.02 -3.97
CA ASP A 318 3.01 -11.33 -3.88
C ASP A 318 2.48 -11.56 -2.47
N LEU A 319 1.16 -11.56 -2.28
CA LEU A 319 0.52 -12.00 -1.04
C LEU A 319 0.30 -13.51 -1.07
N ASP A 320 0.69 -14.18 0.02
CA ASP A 320 0.27 -15.54 0.34
C ASP A 320 -1.06 -15.51 1.13
N PRO A 321 -2.21 -15.91 0.55
CA PRO A 321 -3.51 -15.87 1.22
C PRO A 321 -3.72 -17.01 2.24
N VAL A 322 -2.74 -17.91 2.40
CA VAL A 322 -2.76 -18.97 3.43
C VAL A 322 -2.02 -18.52 4.70
N THR A 323 -0.99 -17.68 4.58
CA THR A 323 -0.20 -17.18 5.73
C THR A 323 -0.37 -15.70 6.01
N ASP A 324 -1.11 -14.95 5.19
CA ASP A 324 -1.27 -13.48 5.27
C ASP A 324 0.08 -12.74 5.25
N THR A 325 1.00 -13.21 4.40
CA THR A 325 2.35 -12.64 4.27
C THR A 325 2.65 -12.21 2.83
N PHE A 326 3.02 -10.95 2.66
CA PHE A 326 3.60 -10.43 1.43
C PHE A 326 5.04 -10.93 1.17
N SER A 327 5.47 -10.84 -0.07
CA SER A 327 6.88 -10.90 -0.48
C SER A 327 7.73 -9.90 0.31
N THR A 328 9.03 -10.18 0.45
CA THR A 328 9.99 -9.35 1.22
C THR A 328 10.33 -7.99 0.57
N GLY A 329 9.49 -7.52 -0.36
CA GLY A 329 9.62 -6.29 -1.12
C GLY A 329 8.76 -6.32 -2.38
N TRP A 330 8.75 -5.18 -3.08
CA TRP A 330 8.13 -5.01 -4.40
C TRP A 330 9.10 -5.42 -5.52
N TYR A 331 8.62 -6.18 -6.49
CA TYR A 331 9.33 -6.55 -7.71
C TYR A 331 9.22 -5.44 -8.77
N ASP A 332 10.28 -5.25 -9.55
CA ASP A 332 10.32 -4.29 -10.66
C ASP A 332 9.78 -4.94 -11.94
N LEU A 333 8.63 -4.46 -12.44
CA LEU A 333 8.06 -4.93 -13.71
C LEU A 333 8.72 -4.27 -14.94
N THR A 334 9.68 -3.37 -14.74
CA THR A 334 10.37 -2.55 -15.74
C THR A 334 9.43 -1.64 -16.54
N GLY A 335 10.00 -0.80 -17.40
CA GLY A 335 9.25 0.28 -18.07
C GLY A 335 9.06 1.50 -17.16
N GLY A 336 8.15 2.39 -17.55
CA GLY A 336 7.92 3.67 -16.88
C GLY A 336 6.90 4.53 -17.64
N ASN A 337 6.57 5.70 -17.09
CA ASN A 337 5.48 6.57 -17.58
C ASN A 337 4.10 5.90 -17.61
N VAL A 338 3.90 4.79 -16.90
CA VAL A 338 2.58 4.19 -16.69
C VAL A 338 1.71 5.15 -15.91
N LYS A 339 0.45 5.27 -16.31
CA LYS A 339 -0.57 6.13 -15.71
C LYS A 339 -1.59 5.31 -14.92
N GLN A 340 -2.02 4.18 -15.48
CA GLN A 340 -2.89 3.21 -14.82
C GLN A 340 -2.55 1.79 -15.28
N LEU A 341 -2.95 0.79 -14.50
CA LEU A 341 -2.97 -0.62 -14.90
C LEU A 341 -4.29 -1.31 -14.53
N VAL A 342 -4.60 -2.41 -15.23
CA VAL A 342 -5.62 -3.41 -14.84
C VAL A 342 -5.12 -4.79 -15.26
N GLY A 343 -5.43 -5.83 -14.50
CA GLY A 343 -4.96 -7.19 -14.74
C GLY A 343 -6.08 -8.23 -14.74
N THR A 344 -5.83 -9.38 -15.36
CA THR A 344 -6.70 -10.55 -15.17
C THR A 344 -5.96 -11.88 -15.36
N ALA A 345 -6.47 -12.95 -14.78
CA ALA A 345 -5.85 -14.27 -14.81
C ALA A 345 -6.37 -15.13 -15.97
N VAL A 346 -5.47 -15.89 -16.62
CA VAL A 346 -5.76 -16.90 -17.63
C VAL A 346 -4.97 -18.16 -17.29
N GLY A 347 -5.55 -19.02 -16.45
CA GLY A 347 -4.80 -20.12 -15.81
C GLY A 347 -3.78 -19.56 -14.82
N ASP A 348 -2.53 -20.01 -14.91
CA ASP A 348 -1.41 -19.52 -14.10
C ASP A 348 -0.71 -18.26 -14.67
N THR A 349 -1.24 -17.70 -15.77
CA THR A 349 -0.72 -16.48 -16.40
C THR A 349 -1.57 -15.27 -16.02
N VAL A 350 -0.95 -14.17 -15.58
CA VAL A 350 -1.61 -12.85 -15.58
C VAL A 350 -1.45 -12.20 -16.96
N ARG A 351 -2.51 -11.58 -17.48
CA ARG A 351 -2.41 -10.55 -18.52
C ARG A 351 -2.51 -9.20 -17.83
N LEU A 352 -1.42 -8.42 -17.83
CA LEU A 352 -1.38 -7.10 -17.20
C LEU A 352 -1.38 -6.01 -18.29
N PHE A 353 -2.40 -5.16 -18.25
CA PHE A 353 -2.57 -4.03 -19.14
C PHE A 353 -2.10 -2.75 -18.47
N ALA A 354 -1.36 -1.92 -19.19
CA ALA A 354 -0.92 -0.61 -18.72
C ALA A 354 -1.19 0.44 -19.78
N VAL A 355 -1.77 1.58 -19.39
CA VAL A 355 -1.84 2.77 -20.24
C VAL A 355 -0.78 3.77 -19.78
N THR A 356 0.03 4.26 -20.70
CA THR A 356 1.07 5.27 -20.44
C THR A 356 0.54 6.69 -20.57
N ASN A 357 1.30 7.67 -20.08
CA ASN A 357 0.90 9.09 -20.07
C ASN A 357 0.73 9.73 -21.47
N ASP A 358 1.21 9.07 -22.53
CA ASP A 358 0.99 9.43 -23.94
C ASP A 358 -0.22 8.71 -24.59
N GLY A 359 -0.92 7.83 -23.86
CA GLY A 359 -2.15 7.17 -24.30
C GLY A 359 -1.96 5.86 -25.07
N LEU A 360 -0.73 5.33 -25.11
CA LEU A 360 -0.46 3.99 -25.65
C LEU A 360 -0.93 2.91 -24.66
N LEU A 361 -1.52 1.84 -25.19
CA LEU A 361 -1.83 0.63 -24.42
C LEU A 361 -0.71 -0.40 -24.58
N HIS A 362 -0.21 -0.88 -23.45
CA HIS A 362 0.74 -1.97 -23.37
C HIS A 362 0.14 -3.20 -22.67
N GLU A 363 0.61 -4.38 -23.07
CA GLU A 363 0.31 -5.68 -22.45
C GLU A 363 1.63 -6.35 -22.03
N ASN A 364 1.63 -7.00 -20.87
CA ASN A 364 2.74 -7.78 -20.35
C ASN A 364 2.19 -9.04 -19.64
N ASP A 365 2.45 -10.20 -20.21
CA ASP A 365 1.99 -11.49 -19.72
C ASP A 365 2.98 -12.06 -18.71
N GLY A 366 2.54 -12.36 -17.48
CA GLY A 366 3.34 -12.98 -16.44
C GLY A 366 2.90 -14.43 -16.21
N ASP A 367 3.63 -15.39 -16.78
CA ASP A 367 3.41 -16.83 -16.58
C ASP A 367 4.09 -17.28 -15.28
N TYR A 368 3.29 -17.53 -14.24
CA TYR A 368 3.78 -17.96 -12.94
C TYR A 368 4.13 -19.45 -12.85
N ALA A 369 3.71 -20.27 -13.83
CA ALA A 369 4.11 -21.69 -13.92
C ALA A 369 5.46 -21.86 -14.60
N ALA A 370 5.75 -21.05 -15.64
CA ALA A 370 7.05 -21.00 -16.30
C ALA A 370 8.05 -20.03 -15.63
N GLY A 371 7.57 -19.07 -14.83
CA GLY A 371 8.39 -18.08 -14.12
C GLY A 371 8.95 -16.99 -15.04
N VAL A 372 8.20 -16.59 -16.08
CA VAL A 372 8.65 -15.64 -17.11
C VAL A 372 7.62 -14.54 -17.36
N TRP A 373 8.10 -13.37 -17.79
CA TRP A 373 7.28 -12.28 -18.30
C TRP A 373 7.54 -12.07 -19.80
N SER A 374 6.51 -11.73 -20.58
CA SER A 374 6.66 -11.41 -22.01
C SER A 374 7.43 -10.11 -22.28
N GLY A 375 7.48 -9.22 -21.28
CA GLY A 375 7.83 -7.82 -21.45
C GLY A 375 6.64 -7.00 -21.99
N TRP A 376 6.75 -5.67 -21.87
CA TRP A 376 5.73 -4.72 -22.31
C TRP A 376 5.68 -4.62 -23.84
N ASN A 377 4.64 -5.15 -24.45
CA ASN A 377 4.35 -5.08 -25.88
C ASN A 377 3.22 -4.06 -26.13
N ILE A 378 3.23 -3.33 -27.26
CA ILE A 378 2.16 -2.38 -27.60
C ILE A 378 0.98 -3.13 -28.23
N ILE A 379 -0.24 -2.84 -27.78
CA ILE A 379 -1.46 -3.26 -28.49
C ILE A 379 -1.78 -2.20 -29.56
N ASP A 380 -1.58 -2.58 -30.82
CA ASP A 380 -1.80 -1.72 -31.98
C ASP A 380 -3.26 -1.22 -32.09
N GLY A 381 -3.43 -0.01 -32.65
CA GLY A 381 -4.74 0.63 -32.79
C GLY A 381 -5.34 1.16 -31.49
N SER A 382 -4.61 1.13 -30.37
CA SER A 382 -5.03 1.74 -29.11
C SER A 382 -4.96 3.28 -29.16
N GLN A 383 -6.06 3.91 -28.77
CA GLN A 383 -6.12 5.33 -28.39
C GLN A 383 -6.76 5.42 -27.00
N VAL A 384 -6.15 4.76 -26.01
CA VAL A 384 -6.74 4.57 -24.68
C VAL A 384 -6.45 5.79 -23.81
N LYS A 385 -7.52 6.43 -23.32
CA LYS A 385 -7.45 7.60 -22.45
C LYS A 385 -7.51 7.22 -20.97
N LYS A 386 -8.27 6.17 -20.64
CA LYS A 386 -8.43 5.61 -19.30
C LYS A 386 -8.65 4.10 -19.41
N LEU A 387 -7.91 3.30 -18.64
CA LEU A 387 -8.26 1.89 -18.43
C LEU A 387 -9.50 1.83 -17.51
N ALA A 388 -10.44 0.96 -17.83
CA ALA A 388 -11.69 0.83 -17.09
C ALA A 388 -11.72 -0.48 -16.27
N ALA A 389 -11.62 -1.63 -16.94
CA ALA A 389 -11.57 -2.95 -16.28
C ALA A 389 -10.97 -4.02 -17.21
N ALA A 390 -10.47 -5.12 -16.66
CA ALA A 390 -10.10 -6.32 -17.41
C ALA A 390 -10.63 -7.58 -16.71
N THR A 391 -11.14 -8.55 -17.46
CA THR A 391 -11.67 -9.79 -16.86
C THR A 391 -11.63 -10.98 -17.80
N THR A 392 -11.46 -12.19 -17.26
CA THR A 392 -11.48 -13.44 -18.04
C THR A 392 -12.79 -14.18 -17.83
N THR A 393 -13.47 -14.57 -18.91
CA THR A 393 -14.61 -15.50 -18.86
C THR A 393 -14.60 -16.41 -20.09
N GLY A 394 -15.06 -17.65 -19.98
CA GLY A 394 -15.05 -18.62 -21.08
C GLY A 394 -13.68 -18.97 -21.70
N GLY A 395 -12.56 -18.53 -21.10
CA GLY A 395 -11.21 -18.65 -21.66
C GLY A 395 -10.79 -17.52 -22.61
N ALA A 396 -11.61 -16.46 -22.72
CA ALA A 396 -11.27 -15.21 -23.39
C ALA A 396 -11.06 -14.09 -22.36
N VAL A 397 -10.27 -13.09 -22.73
CA VAL A 397 -10.01 -11.88 -21.93
C VAL A 397 -10.81 -10.73 -22.52
N HIS A 398 -11.47 -9.96 -21.66
CA HIS A 398 -12.33 -8.84 -22.04
C HIS A 398 -11.77 -7.58 -21.41
N LEU A 399 -11.25 -6.69 -22.24
CA LEU A 399 -10.62 -5.43 -21.82
C LEU A 399 -11.56 -4.26 -22.13
N TYR A 400 -11.85 -3.45 -21.12
CA TYR A 400 -12.75 -2.30 -21.18
C TYR A 400 -11.97 -1.01 -20.95
N ALA A 401 -12.20 -0.01 -21.80
CA ALA A 401 -11.46 1.25 -21.76
C ALA A 401 -12.28 2.43 -22.29
N VAL A 402 -11.95 3.63 -21.82
CA VAL A 402 -12.40 4.89 -22.43
C VAL A 402 -11.36 5.31 -23.46
N THR A 403 -11.76 5.51 -24.72
CA THR A 403 -10.84 5.92 -25.80
C THR A 403 -10.80 7.45 -25.97
N ASN A 404 -9.98 7.95 -26.90
CA ASN A 404 -9.87 9.37 -27.20
C ASN A 404 -11.18 10.03 -27.71
N ASP A 405 -12.15 9.24 -28.20
CA ASP A 405 -13.50 9.73 -28.51
C ASP A 405 -14.34 10.06 -27.26
N GLY A 406 -13.89 9.65 -26.07
CA GLY A 406 -14.59 9.83 -24.80
C GLY A 406 -15.69 8.79 -24.53
N LEU A 407 -15.83 7.76 -25.36
CA LEU A 407 -16.79 6.68 -25.18
C LEU A 407 -16.15 5.47 -24.50
N LEU A 408 -16.99 4.62 -23.90
CA LEU A 408 -16.61 3.29 -23.44
C LEU A 408 -16.54 2.33 -24.64
N HIS A 409 -15.44 1.61 -24.79
CA HIS A 409 -15.27 0.52 -25.74
C HIS A 409 -14.81 -0.74 -25.00
N SER A 410 -14.95 -1.91 -25.64
CA SER A 410 -14.17 -3.09 -25.24
C SER A 410 -13.59 -3.82 -26.44
N THR A 411 -12.53 -4.58 -26.18
CA THR A 411 -11.87 -5.50 -27.11
C THR A 411 -11.71 -6.84 -26.41
N ASP A 412 -11.85 -7.93 -27.15
CA ASP A 412 -11.75 -9.30 -26.64
C ASP A 412 -10.47 -9.97 -27.18
N GLY A 413 -9.69 -10.56 -26.28
CA GLY A 413 -8.41 -11.21 -26.55
C GLY A 413 -8.48 -12.71 -26.28
N ASN A 414 -7.78 -13.51 -27.08
CA ASN A 414 -7.63 -14.94 -26.80
C ASN A 414 -6.44 -15.20 -25.86
N ALA A 415 -6.33 -16.44 -25.36
CA ALA A 415 -5.26 -16.86 -24.45
C ALA A 415 -3.82 -16.70 -25.00
N MET A 416 -3.65 -16.40 -26.31
CA MET A 416 -2.36 -16.17 -26.97
C MET A 416 -2.10 -14.69 -27.30
N GLY A 417 -2.84 -13.73 -26.72
CA GLY A 417 -2.64 -12.29 -26.94
C GLY A 417 -3.10 -11.79 -28.32
N SER A 418 -4.00 -12.51 -28.99
CA SER A 418 -4.58 -12.07 -30.26
C SER A 418 -5.96 -11.42 -30.03
N TRP A 419 -6.09 -10.16 -30.45
CA TRP A 419 -7.19 -9.25 -30.13
C TRP A 419 -8.14 -9.05 -31.32
N ASN A 420 -9.45 -8.95 -31.06
CA ASN A 420 -10.47 -8.73 -32.11
C ASN A 420 -10.69 -7.25 -32.50
N GLY A 421 -10.16 -6.30 -31.72
CA GLY A 421 -10.24 -4.86 -31.96
C GLY A 421 -11.39 -4.17 -31.22
N TRP A 422 -11.30 -2.84 -31.11
CA TRP A 422 -12.23 -2.05 -30.30
C TRP A 422 -13.64 -1.97 -30.88
N ALA A 423 -14.64 -2.29 -30.04
CA ALA A 423 -16.05 -2.09 -30.32
C ALA A 423 -16.68 -1.18 -29.25
N SER A 424 -17.36 -0.12 -29.71
CA SER A 424 -18.04 0.85 -28.85
C SER A 424 -19.20 0.23 -28.09
N ARG A 425 -19.36 0.61 -26.81
CA ARG A 425 -20.40 0.10 -25.90
C ARG A 425 -21.34 1.22 -25.45
N SER A 426 -22.57 0.87 -25.12
CA SER A 426 -23.60 1.81 -24.68
C SER A 426 -23.36 2.24 -23.22
N GLY A 427 -22.75 3.41 -23.01
CA GLY A 427 -22.43 3.91 -21.66
C GLY A 427 -21.71 5.26 -21.66
N SER A 428 -22.24 6.27 -22.34
CA SER A 428 -21.57 7.59 -22.49
C SER A 428 -21.51 8.45 -21.22
N LEU A 429 -21.96 7.93 -20.08
CA LEU A 429 -21.90 8.58 -18.75
C LEU A 429 -21.01 7.80 -17.77
N VAL A 430 -20.41 6.67 -18.17
CA VAL A 430 -19.58 5.84 -17.29
C VAL A 430 -18.28 6.58 -16.96
N ASP A 431 -18.06 6.90 -15.69
CA ASP A 431 -16.81 7.47 -15.18
C ASP A 431 -15.88 6.38 -14.64
N GLN A 432 -16.42 5.47 -13.80
CA GLN A 432 -15.73 4.32 -13.24
C GLN A 432 -16.45 3.05 -13.68
N LEU A 433 -15.69 1.97 -13.89
CA LEU A 433 -16.21 0.67 -14.27
C LEU A 433 -15.42 -0.41 -13.53
N ASP A 434 -16.07 -1.51 -13.23
CA ASP A 434 -15.42 -2.79 -12.94
C ASP A 434 -16.13 -3.93 -13.69
N ALA A 435 -15.47 -5.09 -13.86
CA ALA A 435 -15.93 -6.21 -14.67
C ALA A 435 -15.69 -7.57 -13.99
N LEU A 436 -16.75 -8.17 -13.44
CA LEU A 436 -16.67 -9.44 -12.71
C LEU A 436 -17.00 -10.64 -13.61
N GLY A 437 -15.97 -11.41 -13.98
CA GLY A 437 -16.10 -12.63 -14.77
C GLY A 437 -16.68 -13.81 -13.97
N SER A 438 -17.60 -14.56 -14.55
CA SER A 438 -18.09 -15.82 -13.98
C SER A 438 -18.59 -16.80 -15.05
N GLY A 439 -17.88 -17.92 -15.24
CA GLY A 439 -18.27 -18.99 -16.17
C GLY A 439 -18.17 -18.60 -17.65
N GLN A 440 -19.26 -18.05 -18.20
CA GLN A 440 -19.32 -17.44 -19.55
C GLN A 440 -20.01 -16.07 -19.52
N ASN A 441 -20.16 -15.49 -18.32
CA ASN A 441 -20.77 -14.19 -18.08
C ASN A 441 -19.69 -13.20 -17.66
N VAL A 442 -19.95 -11.92 -17.89
CA VAL A 442 -19.31 -10.79 -17.20
C VAL A 442 -20.42 -9.93 -16.61
N TYR A 443 -20.27 -9.51 -15.36
CA TYR A 443 -21.12 -8.53 -14.72
C TYR A 443 -20.37 -7.21 -14.64
N LEU A 444 -20.85 -6.19 -15.36
CA LEU A 444 -20.25 -4.86 -15.37
C LEU A 444 -20.88 -4.00 -14.28
N TYR A 445 -20.06 -3.31 -13.51
CA TYR A 445 -20.51 -2.36 -12.48
C TYR A 445 -19.98 -0.96 -12.81
N ALA A 446 -20.86 -0.04 -13.18
CA ALA A 446 -20.49 1.31 -13.58
C ALA A 446 -20.92 2.34 -12.54
N HIS A 447 -20.01 3.25 -12.19
CA HIS A 447 -20.41 4.54 -11.62
C HIS A 447 -20.52 5.57 -12.74
N THR A 448 -21.62 6.32 -12.74
CA THR A 448 -21.93 7.29 -13.78
C THR A 448 -21.79 8.73 -13.29
N THR A 449 -21.54 9.66 -14.22
CA THR A 449 -21.30 11.09 -13.93
C THR A 449 -22.48 11.83 -13.30
N ASP A 450 -23.65 11.18 -13.17
CA ASP A 450 -24.82 11.67 -12.42
C ASP A 450 -24.83 11.22 -10.94
N GLY A 451 -23.83 10.44 -10.51
CA GLY A 451 -23.66 9.96 -9.14
C GLY A 451 -24.36 8.62 -8.84
N LEU A 452 -24.94 7.96 -9.85
CA LEU A 452 -25.56 6.65 -9.71
C LEU A 452 -24.54 5.51 -9.86
N THR A 453 -24.90 4.32 -9.36
CA THR A 453 -24.20 3.07 -9.65
C THR A 453 -25.16 2.15 -10.39
N HIS A 454 -24.65 1.46 -11.42
CA HIS A 454 -25.43 0.57 -12.27
C HIS A 454 -24.74 -0.78 -12.48
N SER A 455 -25.53 -1.83 -12.70
CA SER A 455 -25.07 -3.13 -13.18
C SER A 455 -25.54 -3.45 -14.59
N GLN A 456 -24.75 -4.19 -15.36
CA GLN A 456 -25.12 -4.77 -16.65
C GLN A 456 -24.57 -6.19 -16.78
N ASP A 457 -25.46 -7.16 -17.01
CA ASP A 457 -25.10 -8.54 -17.32
C ASP A 457 -24.69 -8.66 -18.80
N VAL A 458 -23.57 -9.33 -19.07
CA VAL A 458 -23.09 -9.67 -20.41
C VAL A 458 -22.90 -11.18 -20.53
N TYR A 459 -23.63 -11.82 -21.44
CA TYR A 459 -23.63 -13.26 -21.66
C TYR A 459 -22.85 -13.59 -22.94
N TYR A 460 -21.57 -13.93 -22.80
CA TYR A 460 -20.71 -14.24 -23.96
C TYR A 460 -21.07 -15.57 -24.63
N SER A 461 -21.79 -16.47 -23.93
CA SER A 461 -22.33 -17.73 -24.46
C SER A 461 -23.25 -17.57 -25.69
N ASN A 462 -23.86 -16.39 -25.86
CA ASN A 462 -24.74 -16.05 -26.99
C ASN A 462 -24.56 -14.60 -27.48
N SER A 463 -23.45 -13.94 -27.09
CA SER A 463 -23.12 -12.54 -27.37
C SER A 463 -24.19 -11.51 -26.95
N THR A 464 -25.02 -11.81 -25.96
CA THR A 464 -26.10 -10.89 -25.50
C THR A 464 -25.60 -9.95 -24.42
N TRP A 465 -25.89 -8.66 -24.56
CA TRP A 465 -25.66 -7.63 -23.54
C TRP A 465 -27.03 -7.21 -22.97
N GLY A 466 -27.16 -7.19 -21.64
CA GLY A 466 -28.38 -6.79 -20.94
C GLY A 466 -28.61 -5.28 -20.97
N GLY A 467 -29.71 -4.84 -20.34
CA GLY A 467 -29.87 -3.43 -19.97
C GLY A 467 -28.92 -3.03 -18.83
N TRP A 468 -28.77 -1.73 -18.61
CA TRP A 468 -28.24 -1.21 -17.35
C TRP A 468 -29.38 -1.13 -16.32
N TYR A 469 -29.11 -1.55 -15.09
CA TYR A 469 -30.02 -1.49 -13.95
C TYR A 469 -29.37 -0.71 -12.81
N ASN A 470 -30.12 0.01 -11.99
CA ASN A 470 -29.56 0.79 -10.87
C ASN A 470 -29.31 -0.11 -9.64
N LEU A 471 -28.26 0.20 -8.88
CA LEU A 471 -27.96 -0.35 -7.55
C LEU A 471 -28.21 0.71 -6.46
#